data_AF-A0A2V1BFN6-F1
#
_entry.id   AF-A0A2V1BFN6-F1
#
_cell.length_a   1.000
_cell.length_b   1.000
_cell.length_c   1.000
_cell.angle_alpha   90.00
_cell.angle_beta   90.00
_cell.angle_gamma   90.00
#
_symmetry.space_group_name_H-M   'P 1'
#
loop_
_entity.id
_entity.type
_entity.pdbx_description
1 polymer ?
#
loop_
_entity_poly.entity_id
_entity_poly.type
_entity_poly.pdbx_seq_one_letter_code
_entity_poly.pdbx_strand_id
1 'polypeptide(L)'
;YRILSHALQTHVLDPTLLPLLLRTARSALFPNNTLAPPRLIPSPSEQLLIRRRCAETLLALIPARIQDVYFGPGIERRVREVEDVLNVFDDAYCNRHLLYGVVELILVRLLPELAEKGVQELLDERLG
;
A
#
# COMPACT_ATOMS: atom_id res chain seq x y z
N TYR A 1 -9.76 -15.37 2.21
CA TYR A 1 -8.91 -14.42 1.45
C TYR A 1 -9.31 -14.19 -0.01
N ARG A 2 -10.03 -15.09 -0.71
CA ARG A 2 -10.46 -14.86 -2.13
C ARG A 2 -11.41 -13.68 -2.34
N ILE A 3 -12.36 -13.43 -1.43
CA ILE A 3 -13.37 -12.36 -1.61
C ILE A 3 -12.73 -10.97 -1.50
N LEU A 4 -11.86 -10.75 -0.52
CA LEU A 4 -11.13 -9.49 -0.34
C LEU A 4 -10.17 -9.23 -1.52
N SER A 5 -9.41 -10.25 -1.92
CA SER A 5 -8.51 -10.14 -3.07
C SER A 5 -9.27 -9.83 -4.35
N HIS A 6 -10.40 -10.51 -4.60
CA HIS A 6 -11.27 -10.22 -5.73
C HIS A 6 -11.84 -8.80 -5.66
N ALA A 7 -12.38 -8.37 -4.51
CA ALA A 7 -12.92 -7.02 -4.35
C ALA A 7 -11.85 -5.94 -4.58
N LEU A 8 -10.62 -6.16 -4.12
CA LEU A 8 -9.49 -5.26 -4.39
C LEU A 8 -9.17 -5.21 -5.89
N GLN A 9 -9.06 -6.36 -6.56
CA GLN A 9 -8.77 -6.41 -8.00
C GLN A 9 -9.88 -5.80 -8.85
N THR A 10 -11.14 -6.04 -8.50
CA THR A 10 -12.29 -5.58 -9.30
C THR A 10 -12.63 -4.11 -9.07
N HIS A 11 -12.45 -3.58 -7.86
CA HIS A 11 -12.98 -2.25 -7.51
C HIS A 11 -11.91 -1.24 -7.12
N VAL A 12 -10.80 -1.67 -6.52
CA VAL A 12 -9.74 -0.75 -6.06
C VAL A 12 -8.65 -0.62 -7.11
N LEU A 13 -8.31 -1.71 -7.79
CA LEU A 13 -7.29 -1.77 -8.84
C LEU A 13 -7.88 -1.67 -10.24
N ASP A 14 -9.06 -1.07 -10.37
CA ASP A 14 -9.71 -0.85 -11.66
C ASP A 14 -8.78 -0.07 -12.60
N PRO A 15 -8.53 -0.56 -13.83
CA PRO A 15 -7.94 0.17 -14.95
C PRO A 15 -8.11 1.68 -14.97
N THR A 16 -9.35 2.11 -14.80
CA THR A 16 -9.82 3.47 -15.02
C THR A 16 -9.43 4.39 -13.86
N LEU A 17 -9.22 3.82 -12.67
CA LEU A 17 -8.79 4.54 -11.48
C LEU A 17 -7.28 4.69 -11.41
N LEU A 18 -6.53 3.85 -12.12
CA LEU A 18 -5.06 3.83 -12.03
C LEU A 18 -4.41 5.21 -12.32
N PRO A 19 -4.76 5.95 -13.39
CA PRO A 19 -4.15 7.25 -13.64
C PRO A 19 -4.42 8.26 -12.52
N LEU A 20 -5.63 8.22 -11.96
CA LEU A 20 -6.02 9.09 -10.84
C LEU A 20 -5.27 8.69 -9.56
N LEU A 21 -5.16 7.40 -9.28
CA LEU A 21 -4.43 6.87 -8.13
C LEU A 21 -2.94 7.21 -8.22
N LEU A 22 -2.30 6.96 -9.36
CA LEU A 22 -0.89 7.31 -9.57
C LEU A 22 -0.66 8.82 -9.48
N ARG A 23 -1.54 9.63 -10.05
CA ARG A 23 -1.44 11.10 -9.96
C ARG A 23 -1.57 11.58 -8.51
N THR A 24 -2.53 11.04 -7.77
CA THR A 24 -2.77 11.37 -6.36
C THR A 24 -1.60 10.94 -5.49
N ALA A 25 -1.14 9.70 -5.66
CA ALA A 25 0.02 9.15 -4.97
C ALA A 25 1.26 9.99 -5.25
N ARG A 26 1.52 10.32 -6.52
CA ARG A 26 2.62 11.22 -6.89
C ARG A 26 2.49 12.58 -6.20
N SER A 27 1.33 13.21 -6.21
CA SER A 27 1.17 14.54 -5.57
C SER A 27 1.32 14.49 -4.04
N ALA A 28 0.94 13.38 -3.41
CA ALA A 28 1.06 13.19 -1.98
C ALA A 28 2.51 12.87 -1.55
N LEU A 29 3.21 12.03 -2.33
CA LEU A 29 4.56 11.57 -2.03
C LEU A 29 5.65 12.53 -2.53
N PHE A 30 5.43 13.20 -3.66
CA PHE A 30 6.35 14.12 -4.31
C PHE A 30 5.64 15.44 -4.66
N PRO A 31 5.37 16.29 -3.65
CA PRO A 31 4.80 17.62 -3.89
C PRO A 31 5.65 18.38 -4.91
N ASN A 32 5.02 18.96 -5.93
CA ASN A 32 5.71 19.67 -7.03
C ASN A 32 6.75 18.83 -7.79
N ASN A 33 6.65 17.50 -7.74
CA ASN A 33 7.58 16.59 -8.42
C ASN A 33 9.04 16.74 -7.96
N THR A 34 9.26 17.26 -6.75
CA THR A 34 10.61 17.32 -6.15
C THR A 34 10.86 16.07 -5.33
N LEU A 35 12.07 15.52 -5.45
CA LEU A 35 12.49 14.40 -4.62
C LEU A 35 12.52 14.84 -3.16
N ALA A 36 12.11 13.95 -2.26
CA ALA A 36 12.28 14.17 -0.84
C ALA A 36 13.79 14.31 -0.52
N PRO A 37 14.16 15.12 0.49
CA PRO A 37 15.54 15.16 0.97
C PRO A 37 16.02 13.76 1.38
N PRO A 38 17.34 13.53 1.46
CA PRO A 38 17.90 12.26 1.90
C PRO A 38 17.21 11.79 3.19
N ARG A 39 16.84 10.51 3.22
CA ARG A 39 16.12 9.93 4.36
C ARG A 39 16.96 10.09 5.62
N LEU A 40 16.46 10.85 6.58
CA LEU A 40 16.94 10.83 7.95
C LEU A 40 16.23 9.68 8.68
N ILE A 41 17.00 8.77 9.27
CA ILE A 41 16.42 7.67 10.07
C ILE A 41 15.92 8.30 11.38
N PRO A 42 14.60 8.23 11.67
CA PRO A 42 14.07 8.81 12.90
C PRO A 42 14.63 8.08 14.12
N SER A 43 14.79 8.79 15.23
CA SER A 43 15.16 8.17 16.51
C SER A 43 14.07 7.20 17.00
N PRO A 44 14.38 6.25 17.91
CA PRO A 44 13.40 5.28 18.39
C PRO A 44 12.12 5.91 18.97
N SER A 45 12.25 7.02 19.69
CA SER A 45 11.10 7.77 20.22
C SER A 45 10.27 8.42 19.11
N GLU A 46 10.91 8.99 18.09
CA GLU A 46 10.22 9.55 16.93
C GLU A 46 9.50 8.47 16.12
N GLN A 47 10.10 7.28 15.96
CA GLN A 47 9.47 6.15 15.27
C GLN A 47 8.16 5.74 15.97
N LEU A 48 8.16 5.66 17.30
CA LEU A 48 6.95 5.38 18.09
C LEU A 48 5.88 6.47 17.90
N LEU A 49 6.26 7.74 17.91
CA LEU A 49 5.32 8.85 17.68
C LEU A 49 4.73 8.83 16.27
N ILE A 50 5.56 8.57 15.26
CA ILE A 50 5.13 8.44 13.86
C ILE A 50 4.14 7.27 13.72
N ARG A 51 4.45 6.12 14.34
CA ARG A 51 3.58 4.94 14.33
C ARG A 51 2.23 5.27 14.96
N ARG A 52 2.23 5.87 16.15
CA ARG A 52 1.00 6.24 16.84
C ARG A 52 0.14 7.20 16.03
N ARG A 53 0.76 8.25 15.48
CA ARG A 53 0.06 9.22 14.63
C ARG A 53 -0.52 8.58 13.37
N CYS A 54 0.21 7.63 12.77
CA CYS A 54 -0.28 6.86 11.63
C CYS A 54 -1.51 6.04 12.02
N ALA A 55 -1.45 5.31 13.14
CA ALA A 55 -2.56 4.52 13.65
C ALA A 55 -3.82 5.38 13.93
N GLU A 56 -3.65 6.52 14.60
CA GLU A 56 -4.73 7.48 14.85
C GLU A 56 -5.35 8.00 13.53
N THR A 57 -4.52 8.32 12.54
CA THR A 57 -4.97 8.80 11.23
C THR A 57 -5.75 7.73 10.48
N LEU A 58 -5.25 6.49 10.46
CA LEU A 58 -5.92 5.35 9.81
C LEU A 58 -7.24 5.02 10.50
N LEU A 59 -7.27 5.02 11.82
CA LEU A 59 -8.50 4.78 12.58
C LEU A 59 -9.54 5.85 12.28
N ALA A 60 -9.14 7.12 12.14
CA ALA A 60 -10.03 8.24 11.81
C ALA A 60 -10.70 8.12 10.43
N LEU A 61 -10.15 7.30 9.50
CA LEU A 61 -10.79 7.01 8.22
C LEU A 61 -12.02 6.10 8.37
N ILE A 62 -12.11 5.37 9.48
CA ILE A 62 -13.21 4.42 9.77
C ILE A 62 -14.30 5.15 10.57
N PRO A 63 -15.58 5.15 10.14
CA PRO A 63 -16.67 5.71 10.93
C PRO A 63 -16.75 5.15 12.35
N ALA A 64 -17.03 5.99 13.36
CA ALA A 64 -17.01 5.61 14.78
C ALA A 64 -17.85 4.36 15.11
N ARG A 65 -19.04 4.21 14.52
CA ARG A 65 -19.88 3.02 14.73
C ARG A 65 -19.20 1.74 14.28
N ILE A 66 -18.45 1.78 13.18
CA ILE A 66 -17.69 0.63 12.67
C ILE A 66 -16.51 0.37 13.60
N GLN A 67 -15.84 1.42 14.06
CA GLN A 67 -14.75 1.27 15.03
C GLN A 67 -15.21 0.55 16.30
N ASP A 68 -16.36 0.94 16.86
CA ASP A 68 -16.91 0.33 18.08
C ASP A 68 -17.29 -1.14 17.89
N VAL A 69 -17.84 -1.50 16.72
CA VAL A 69 -18.25 -2.87 16.41
C VAL A 69 -17.04 -3.80 16.20
N TYR A 70 -16.01 -3.34 15.48
CA TYR A 70 -14.88 -4.20 15.10
C TYR A 70 -13.76 -4.25 16.14
N PHE A 71 -13.45 -3.11 16.76
CA PHE A 71 -12.31 -3.00 17.70
C PHE A 71 -12.78 -2.89 19.16
N GLY A 72 -14.09 -2.75 19.40
CA GLY A 72 -14.65 -2.60 20.74
C GLY A 72 -14.50 -1.19 21.33
N PRO A 73 -14.93 -1.00 22.58
CA PRO A 73 -14.90 0.30 23.24
C PRO A 73 -13.47 0.73 23.64
N GLY A 74 -13.20 2.03 23.55
CA GLY A 74 -12.00 2.68 24.08
C GLY A 74 -10.97 3.05 23.01
N ILE A 75 -10.79 4.35 22.76
CA ILE A 75 -9.93 4.85 21.69
C ILE A 75 -8.48 4.35 21.77
N GLU A 76 -7.89 4.33 22.97
CA GLU A 76 -6.51 3.88 23.18
C GLU A 76 -6.30 2.42 22.80
N ARG A 77 -7.30 1.57 23.03
CA ARG A 77 -7.23 0.16 22.64
C ARG A 77 -7.25 0.05 21.12
N ARG A 78 -8.15 0.77 20.46
CA ARG A 78 -8.28 0.75 19.00
C ARG A 78 -7.02 1.27 18.31
N VAL A 79 -6.43 2.35 18.83
CA VAL A 79 -5.15 2.86 18.34
C VAL A 79 -4.07 1.78 18.47
N ARG A 80 -3.93 1.14 19.64
CA ARG A 80 -2.98 0.04 19.83
C ARG A 80 -3.19 -1.13 18.87
N GLU A 81 -4.44 -1.56 18.65
CA GLU A 81 -4.75 -2.63 17.70
C GLU A 81 -4.33 -2.25 16.27
N VAL A 82 -4.50 -1.00 15.87
CA VAL A 82 -3.98 -0.51 14.58
C VAL A 82 -2.45 -0.43 14.57
N GLU A 83 -1.80 -0.01 15.66
CA GLU A 83 -0.34 -0.03 15.80
C GLU A 83 0.21 -1.46 15.64
N ASP A 84 -0.46 -2.45 16.22
CA ASP A 84 -0.08 -3.86 16.12
C ASP A 84 -0.14 -4.36 14.67
N VAL A 85 -1.17 -3.94 13.91
CA VAL A 85 -1.25 -4.22 12.47
C VAL A 85 -0.09 -3.57 11.72
N LEU A 86 0.30 -2.35 12.10
CA LEU A 86 1.43 -1.64 11.47
C LEU A 86 2.78 -2.33 11.70
N ASN A 87 2.91 -3.24 12.68
CA ASN A 87 4.15 -3.99 12.91
C ASN A 87 4.57 -4.85 11.71
N VAL A 88 3.66 -5.17 10.76
CA VAL A 88 4.04 -5.86 9.51
C VAL A 88 5.09 -5.09 8.71
N PHE A 89 5.13 -3.76 8.85
CA PHE A 89 6.10 -2.91 8.17
C PHE A 89 7.48 -2.89 8.86
N ASP A 90 7.65 -3.51 10.03
CA ASP A 90 8.97 -3.70 10.65
C ASP A 90 9.77 -4.83 9.98
N ASP A 91 9.10 -5.73 9.25
CA ASP A 91 9.74 -6.84 8.56
C ASP A 91 10.20 -6.45 7.15
N ALA A 92 11.52 -6.46 6.93
CA ALA A 92 12.13 -6.17 5.64
C ALA A 92 11.71 -7.15 4.53
N TYR A 93 11.41 -8.41 4.86
CA TYR A 93 10.91 -9.41 3.91
C TYR A 93 9.51 -9.07 3.43
N CYS A 94 8.60 -8.73 4.36
CA CYS A 94 7.25 -8.27 4.03
C CYS A 94 7.29 -7.03 3.14
N ASN A 95 8.13 -6.05 3.50
CA ASN A 95 8.31 -4.82 2.71
C ASN A 95 8.85 -5.11 1.29
N ARG A 96 9.76 -6.08 1.15
CA ARG A 96 10.29 -6.46 -0.16
C ARG A 96 9.22 -7.06 -1.06
N HIS A 97 8.41 -7.98 -0.52
CA HIS A 97 7.29 -8.57 -1.26
C HIS A 97 6.20 -7.56 -1.59
N LEU A 98 5.92 -6.61 -0.70
CA LEU A 98 5.01 -5.51 -0.98
C LEU A 98 5.50 -4.70 -2.20
N LEU A 99 6.79 -4.36 -2.25
CA LEU A 99 7.35 -3.64 -3.38
C LEU A 99 7.29 -4.46 -4.68
N TYR A 100 7.59 -5.77 -4.63
CA TYR A 100 7.46 -6.64 -5.78
C TYR A 100 6.01 -6.68 -6.30
N GLY A 101 5.02 -6.82 -5.41
CA GLY A 101 3.61 -6.79 -5.80
C GLY A 101 3.18 -5.44 -6.39
N VAL A 102 3.67 -4.31 -5.86
CA VAL A 102 3.40 -2.98 -6.45
C VAL A 102 4.00 -2.85 -7.84
N VAL A 103 5.26 -3.27 -8.02
CA VAL A 103 5.95 -3.20 -9.31
C VAL A 103 5.28 -4.12 -10.32
N GLU A 104 5.00 -5.37 -9.95
CA GLU A 104 4.28 -6.33 -10.78
C GLU A 104 2.92 -5.79 -11.21
N LEU A 105 2.16 -5.21 -10.27
CA LEU A 105 0.87 -4.61 -10.57
C LEU A 105 1.00 -3.48 -11.61
N ILE A 106 1.98 -2.59 -11.47
CA ILE A 106 2.23 -1.53 -12.45
C ILE A 106 2.61 -2.13 -13.80
N LEU A 107 3.49 -3.13 -13.81
CA LEU A 107 3.96 -3.79 -15.04
C LEU A 107 2.81 -4.45 -15.79
N VAL A 108 2.02 -5.30 -15.13
CA VAL A 108 0.84 -5.96 -15.73
C VAL A 108 -0.20 -4.94 -16.23
N ARG A 109 -0.27 -3.77 -15.58
CA ARG A 109 -1.23 -2.73 -15.96
C ARG A 109 -0.79 -1.93 -17.18
N LEU A 110 0.52 -1.76 -17.38
CA LEU A 110 1.11 -1.09 -18.54
C LEU A 110 1.35 -2.04 -19.72
N LEU A 111 1.69 -3.29 -19.42
CA LEU A 111 2.08 -4.36 -20.35
C LEU A 111 1.28 -5.63 -19.99
N PRO A 112 0.00 -5.71 -20.38
CA PRO A 112 -0.88 -6.82 -20.00
C PRO A 112 -0.37 -8.19 -20.45
N GLU A 113 0.43 -8.25 -21.53
CA GLU A 113 1.09 -9.45 -22.01
C GLU A 113 1.99 -10.14 -20.96
N LEU A 114 2.52 -9.38 -19.99
CA LEU A 114 3.37 -9.90 -18.91
C LEU A 114 2.58 -10.68 -17.85
N ALA A 115 1.25 -10.61 -17.85
CA ALA A 115 0.42 -11.41 -16.95
C ALA A 115 0.24 -12.86 -17.42
N GLU A 116 0.40 -13.10 -18.73
CA GLU A 116 0.14 -14.40 -19.35
C GLU A 116 1.42 -15.16 -19.68
N LYS A 117 2.48 -14.44 -20.07
CA LYS A 117 3.73 -15.04 -20.56
C LYS A 117 4.94 -14.41 -19.90
N GLY A 118 5.99 -15.21 -19.75
CA GLY A 118 7.28 -14.71 -19.29
C GLY A 118 7.89 -13.74 -20.31
N VAL A 119 8.70 -12.78 -19.84
CA VAL A 119 9.43 -11.83 -20.71
C VAL A 119 10.22 -12.55 -21.79
N GLN A 120 10.83 -13.70 -21.46
CA GLN A 120 11.63 -14.49 -22.39
C GLN A 120 10.78 -15.11 -23.50
N GLU A 121 9.63 -15.69 -23.15
CA GLU A 121 8.70 -16.29 -24.11
C GLU A 121 8.16 -15.23 -25.09
N LEU A 122 7.85 -14.04 -24.59
CA LEU A 122 7.41 -12.91 -25.43
C LEU A 122 8.50 -12.43 -26.39
N LEU A 123 9.77 -12.42 -25.96
CA LEU A 123 10.89 -12.04 -26.81
C LEU A 123 11.10 -13.08 -27.92
N ASP A 124 11.05 -14.37 -27.59
CA ASP A 124 11.23 -15.46 -28.54
C ASP A 124 10.10 -15.47 -29.60
N GLU A 125 8.85 -15.15 -29.23
CA GLU A 125 7.73 -14.98 -30.17
C GLU A 125 7.85 -13.76 -31.11
N ARG A 126 8.63 -12.74 -30.73
CA ARG A 126 8.80 -11.51 -31.53
C ARG A 126 10.03 -11.56 -32.43
N LEU A 127 11.01 -12.41 -32.09
CA LEU A 127 12.28 -12.56 -32.81
C LEU A 127 12.33 -13.80 -33.71
N GLY A 128 11.37 -14.72 -33.58
CA GLY A 128 11.11 -15.82 -34.53
C GLY A 128 10.20 -15.40 -35.68
#